data_AF-A0A961EKY9-F1
#
_entry.id   AF-A0A961EKY9-F1
#
_cell.length_a   1.000
_cell.length_b   1.000
_cell.length_c   1.000
_cell.angle_alpha   90.00
_cell.angle_beta   90.00
_cell.angle_gamma   90.00
#
_symmetry.space_group_name_H-M   'P 1'
#
loop_
_entity.id
_entity.type
_entity.pdbx_description
1 polymer ?
#
loop_
_entity_poly.entity_id
_entity_poly.type
_entity_poly.pdbx_seq_one_letter_code
_entity_poly.pdbx_strand_id
1 'polypeptide(L)' 'MRTTLELDDVVLSAARATARAEGISLGRAVSDIALAGLALPTATDGPASAGDGIPVLRGVPGHVVTDDLVAAFRDAD' A
#
# COMPACT_ATOMS: atom_id res chain seq x y z
N MET A 1 16.79 2.38 -17.60
CA MET A 1 18.07 3.14 -17.52
C MET A 1 18.99 2.43 -16.54
N ARG A 2 20.32 2.48 -16.76
CA ARG A 2 21.31 1.85 -15.86
C ARG A 2 22.07 2.97 -15.15
N THR A 3 21.92 3.03 -13.84
CA THR A 3 22.47 4.09 -12.97
C THR A 3 23.12 3.43 -11.77
N THR A 4 24.20 4.03 -11.27
CA THR A 4 24.79 3.69 -9.98
C THR A 4 24.20 4.60 -8.92
N LEU A 5 23.74 4.03 -7.81
CA LEU A 5 23.09 4.74 -6.71
C LEU A 5 23.57 4.12 -5.39
N GLU A 6 23.81 4.94 -4.39
CA GLU A 6 23.98 4.49 -3.01
C GLU A 6 22.61 4.16 -2.41
N LEU A 7 22.47 2.98 -1.82
CA LEU A 7 21.23 2.49 -1.23
C LEU A 7 21.44 2.14 0.23
N ASP A 8 20.50 2.54 1.08
CA ASP A 8 20.41 2.04 2.44
C ASP A 8 20.17 0.52 2.43
N ASP A 9 20.76 -0.19 3.39
CA ASP A 9 20.68 -1.65 3.51
C ASP A 9 19.23 -2.15 3.63
N VAL A 10 18.36 -1.37 4.27
CA VAL A 10 16.93 -1.70 4.39
C VAL A 10 16.26 -1.68 3.02
N VAL A 11 16.56 -0.68 2.20
CA VAL A 11 16.01 -0.57 0.84
C VAL A 11 16.52 -1.71 -0.03
N LEU A 12 17.81 -2.04 0.06
CA LEU A 12 18.40 -3.15 -0.68
C LEU A 12 17.78 -4.49 -0.26
N SER A 13 17.54 -4.70 1.03
CA SER A 13 16.89 -5.89 1.58
C SER A 13 15.47 -6.05 1.03
N ALA A 14 14.66 -4.99 1.11
CA ALA A 14 13.29 -4.97 0.60
C ALA A 14 13.26 -5.27 -0.92
N ALA A 15 14.09 -4.58 -1.71
CA ALA A 15 14.14 -4.80 -3.15
C ALA A 15 14.56 -6.23 -3.52
N ARG A 16 15.46 -6.86 -2.76
CA ARG A 16 15.85 -8.27 -2.96
C ARG A 16 14.71 -9.24 -2.66
N ALA A 17 13.91 -8.96 -1.63
CA ALA A 17 12.75 -9.78 -1.30
C ALA A 17 11.69 -9.67 -2.41
N THR A 18 11.35 -8.45 -2.83
CA THR A 18 10.40 -8.20 -3.93
C THR A 18 10.86 -8.84 -5.23
N ALA A 19 12.13 -8.65 -5.62
CA ALA A 19 12.67 -9.23 -6.85
C ALA A 19 12.56 -10.76 -6.90
N ARG A 20 12.79 -11.44 -5.77
CA ARG A 20 12.62 -12.91 -5.69
C ARG A 20 11.16 -13.32 -5.73
N ALA A 21 10.29 -12.62 -5.01
CA ALA A 21 8.87 -12.94 -4.95
C ALA A 21 8.20 -12.80 -6.32
N GLU A 22 8.58 -11.79 -7.10
CA GLU A 22 7.95 -11.44 -8.38
C GLU A 22 8.72 -11.94 -9.60
N GLY A 23 9.91 -12.53 -9.43
CA GLY A 23 10.73 -13.02 -10.53
C GLY A 23 11.27 -11.91 -11.45
N ILE A 24 11.48 -10.71 -10.90
CA ILE A 24 11.96 -9.53 -11.65
C ILE A 24 13.41 -9.18 -11.30
N SER A 25 14.02 -8.30 -12.09
CA SER A 25 15.38 -7.81 -11.80
C SER A 25 15.40 -6.91 -10.56
N LEU A 26 16.53 -6.90 -9.83
CA LEU A 26 16.72 -6.02 -8.66
C LEU A 26 16.46 -4.54 -8.99
N GLY A 27 17.00 -4.06 -10.12
CA GLY A 27 16.78 -2.67 -10.54
C GLY A 27 15.32 -2.35 -10.86
N ARG A 28 14.54 -3.34 -11.33
CA ARG A 28 13.10 -3.18 -11.52
C ARG A 28 12.36 -3.08 -10.19
N ALA A 29 12.66 -3.97 -9.24
CA ALA A 29 12.10 -3.91 -7.89
C ALA A 29 12.40 -2.58 -7.19
N VAL A 30 13.64 -2.08 -7.27
CA VAL A 30 14.01 -0.74 -6.74
C VAL A 30 13.18 0.36 -7.42
N SER A 31 13.03 0.30 -8.74
CA SER A 31 12.24 1.28 -9.49
C SER A 31 10.77 1.27 -9.07
N ASP A 32 10.18 0.09 -8.89
CA ASP A 32 8.77 -0.05 -8.51
C ASP A 32 8.52 0.46 -7.08
N ILE A 33 9.43 0.15 -6.14
CA ILE A 33 9.38 0.70 -4.76
C ILE A 33 9.50 2.23 -4.78
N ALA A 34 10.42 2.78 -5.57
CA ALA A 34 10.59 4.24 -5.67
C ALA A 34 9.33 4.92 -6.25
N LEU A 35 8.73 4.34 -7.31
CA LEU A 35 7.50 4.85 -7.91
C LEU A 35 6.32 4.78 -6.93
N ALA A 36 6.20 3.69 -6.16
CA ALA A 36 5.18 3.58 -5.11
C ALA A 36 5.36 4.65 -4.03
N GLY A 37 6.62 4.95 -3.67
CA GLY A 37 6.98 6.04 -2.76
C GLY A 37 6.54 7.42 -3.24
N LEU A 38 6.66 7.68 -4.55
CA LEU A 38 6.24 8.94 -5.18
C LEU A 38 4.71 9.07 -5.32
N ALA A 39 3.99 7.95 -5.41
CA ALA A 39 2.54 7.92 -5.55
C ALA A 39 1.80 8.09 -4.20
N LEU A 40 2.51 7.97 -3.07
CA LEU A 40 1.92 8.21 -1.76
C LEU A 40 1.59 9.70 -1.59
N PRO A 41 0.36 10.04 -1.15
CA PRO A 41 0.03 11.41 -0.75
C PRO A 41 1.04 11.86 0.28
N THR A 42 1.68 13.00 0.05
CA THR A 42 2.59 13.54 1.05
C THR A 42 1.77 13.94 2.28
N ALA A 43 2.30 13.76 3.48
CA ALA A 43 1.60 14.15 4.72
C ALA A 43 1.14 15.63 4.72
N THR A 44 1.67 16.44 3.80
CA THR A 44 1.34 17.82 3.52
C THR A 44 0.02 18.05 2.75
N ASP A 45 -0.58 17.04 2.12
CA ASP A 45 -1.80 17.18 1.28
C ASP A 45 -3.14 17.17 2.07
N GLY A 46 -3.10 17.37 3.40
CA GLY A 46 -4.28 17.73 4.22
C GLY A 46 -5.02 16.56 4.92
N PRO A 47 -5.65 16.84 6.09
CA PRO A 47 -5.57 15.97 7.27
C PRO A 47 -6.60 14.85 7.27
N ALA A 48 -6.27 13.70 7.88
CA ALA A 48 -7.24 12.81 8.49
C ALA A 48 -6.61 11.90 9.56
N SER A 49 -5.81 12.46 10.47
CA SER A 49 -5.87 11.97 11.85
C SER A 49 -7.13 12.59 12.44
N ALA A 50 -8.27 11.93 12.26
CA ALA A 50 -9.37 12.10 13.20
C ALA A 50 -9.04 11.21 14.42
N GLY A 51 -8.18 11.71 15.31
CA GLY A 51 -7.86 11.08 16.60
C GLY A 51 -6.43 10.56 16.75
N ASP A 52 -5.73 11.08 17.76
CA ASP A 52 -4.69 10.44 18.58
C ASP A 52 -3.68 9.48 17.90
N GLY A 53 -3.20 9.83 16.71
CA GLY A 53 -2.03 9.18 16.11
C GLY A 53 -2.28 7.80 15.50
N ILE A 54 -3.54 7.37 15.36
CA ILE A 54 -3.89 6.15 14.63
C ILE A 54 -4.39 6.52 13.23
N PRO A 55 -3.79 6.01 12.15
CA PRO A 55 -4.29 6.23 10.81
C PRO A 55 -5.67 5.55 10.67
N VAL A 56 -6.71 6.37 10.50
CA VAL A 56 -8.06 5.89 10.19
C VAL A 56 -8.23 5.77 8.68
N LEU A 57 -8.73 4.63 8.21
CA LEU A 57 -9.13 4.48 6.82
C LEU A 57 -10.26 5.48 6.53
N ARG A 58 -10.10 6.30 5.48
CA ARG A 58 -11.16 7.20 5.03
C ARG A 58 -12.33 6.36 4.52
N GLY A 59 -13.52 6.59 5.05
CA GLY A 59 -14.73 5.97 4.54
C GLY A 59 -14.94 6.35 3.07
N VAL A 60 -15.16 5.36 2.22
CA VAL A 60 -15.69 5.56 0.87
C VAL A 60 -17.18 5.91 1.03
N PRO A 61 -17.79 6.78 0.21
CA PRO A 61 -19.24 6.98 0.23
C PRO A 61 -19.96 5.62 0.22
N GLY A 62 -20.58 5.30 1.35
CA GLY A 62 -21.09 3.96 1.62
C GLY A 62 -22.44 3.72 0.97
N HIS A 63 -22.72 2.47 0.68
CA HIS A 63 -24.08 1.96 0.49
C HIS A 63 -24.58 1.45 1.84
N VAL A 64 -25.86 1.65 2.15
CA VAL A 64 -26.45 1.14 3.40
C VAL A 64 -26.51 -0.38 3.33
N VAL A 65 -25.76 -1.05 4.20
CA VAL A 65 -25.81 -2.50 4.38
C VAL A 65 -26.79 -2.79 5.52
N THR A 66 -27.88 -3.50 5.22
CA THR A 66 -28.90 -3.90 6.21
C THR A 66 -28.69 -5.34 6.67
N ASP A 67 -29.26 -5.70 7.82
CA ASP A 67 -29.23 -7.07 8.32
C ASP A 67 -29.88 -8.07 7.36
N ASP A 68 -30.95 -7.66 6.67
CA ASP A 68 -31.61 -8.47 5.63
C ASP A 68 -30.67 -8.77 4.45
N LEU A 69 -29.86 -7.78 4.05
CA LEU A 69 -28.87 -7.95 2.98
C LEU A 69 -27.81 -8.96 3.43
N VAL A 70 -27.30 -8.83 4.66
CA VAL A 70 -26.32 -9.76 5.22
C VAL A 70 -26.90 -11.18 5.28
N ALA A 71 -28.14 -11.33 5.73
CA ALA A 71 -28.81 -12.63 5.82
C ALA A 71 -28.95 -13.33 4.46
N ALA A 72 -29.18 -12.57 3.38
CA ALA A 72 -29.33 -13.11 2.03
C ALA A 72 -28.05 -13.71 1.43
N PHE A 73 -26.87 -13.31 1.92
CA PHE A 73 -25.57 -13.75 1.41
C PHE A 73 -24.77 -14.60 2.40
N ARG A 74 -25.38 -15.02 3.52
CA ARG A 74 -24.76 -15.99 4.42
C ARG A 74 -24.83 -17.39 3.82
N ASP A 75 -23.73 -18.12 3.93
CA ASP A 75 -23.75 -19.56 3.64
C ASP A 75 -24.70 -20.26 4.62
N ALA A 76 -25.42 -21.27 4.13
CA ALA A 76 -26.24 -22.12 4.99
C ALA A 76 -25.32 -23.05 5.79
N ASP A 77 -25.38 -22.96 7.12
CA ASP A 77 -24.76 -23.94 8.04
C ASP A 77 -25.30 -25.36 7.80
#